data_AF-A0A9Q0PXQ0-F1
#
_entry.id   AF-A0A9Q0PXQ0-F1
#
_cell.length_a   1.000
_cell.length_b   1.000
_cell.length_c   1.000
_cell.angle_alpha   90.00
_cell.angle_beta   90.00
_cell.angle_gamma   90.00
#
_symmetry.space_group_name_H-M   'P 1'
#
loop_
_entity.id
_entity.type
_entity.pdbx_description
1 polymer ?
#
loop_
_entity_poly.entity_id
_entity_poly.type
_entity_poly.pdbx_seq_one_letter_code
_entity_poly.pdbx_strand_id
1 'polypeptide(L)'
;MIHPIVYQNGLSVMDDTAFEKQSALFALAVSDIVLINMWCHDIGREQAANKPLLKTVFQTPLENLEPVLREDIQKVEVVALSSYEEKEEQFKDQVMVATVRCEEIANEKYGSFVANEKWCQIEEAVESGPVSGFGKKLSAILNISLSEYDAEAIYFDEGVRSAKRQQLEEKLLQLVQPAHQSMLSHIRSGTLEKFKEAFDKALNAGDGFSLAAQTCTQSYMAHFDEWHADAVIEQANWDTSKARDKLRRDIDAHIASVHAAKLSELTSSFEAKLNEALSGPVEALLDGANSGTWAAIKKLLRHETALAVAGFSNAISGFDMDGQSKDKLIASLENYARGVVEAKAREESGRVLIRMKDRFSMLFSHDSESMPRIWTGKEDIRAITKTARSASLKLLSVMVAIRLDDDVDNIETTLSSALMDTKNNAAVKDRSIITFDPLASSSWEKIPSSRTLITPVQCKSLWRQFRTETEYTVTQAISAQEAHKRNNNWLPPPWAIVALVVLGFNEFMTLLRNPLYLGVIFVGFLLIKALWVQLDISGEFRNGALPGLLSLSSKFLPTIMNLLKRLAEEGQKPATADSQRNATKSYQNGSSPLSDSSSSPSSSSASSGVISPQNGTEYSNTLKDD
;
A
#
# COMPACT_ATOMS: atom_id res chain seq x y z
N MET A 1 -64.72 -28.03 68.51
CA MET A 1 -65.47 -28.14 67.24
C MET A 1 -65.73 -29.62 66.99
N ILE A 2 -66.92 -30.15 67.34
CA ILE A 2 -67.27 -31.51 66.89
C ILE A 2 -67.92 -31.38 65.52
N HIS A 3 -67.26 -31.92 64.50
CA HIS A 3 -67.92 -32.33 63.28
C HIS A 3 -68.27 -33.82 63.42
N PRO A 4 -69.56 -34.22 63.52
CA PRO A 4 -69.94 -35.51 62.99
C PRO A 4 -69.80 -35.41 61.47
N ILE A 5 -68.77 -36.04 60.91
CA ILE A 5 -68.64 -36.17 59.47
C ILE A 5 -69.68 -37.21 59.04
N VAL A 6 -70.89 -36.74 58.74
CA VAL A 6 -71.90 -37.56 58.06
C VAL A 6 -71.39 -37.81 56.64
N TYR A 7 -70.59 -38.87 56.50
CA TYR A 7 -70.18 -39.36 55.20
C TYR A 7 -71.42 -39.77 54.43
N GLN A 8 -71.70 -39.03 53.36
CA GLN A 8 -72.82 -39.25 52.45
C GLN A 8 -72.54 -40.46 51.54
N ASN A 9 -72.42 -41.65 52.15
CA ASN A 9 -72.27 -42.95 51.51
C ASN A 9 -72.88 -44.02 52.45
N GLY A 10 -74.15 -44.36 52.22
CA GLY A 10 -74.85 -45.34 53.06
C GLY A 10 -74.36 -46.76 52.82
N LEU A 11 -73.42 -47.26 53.64
CA LEU A 11 -73.06 -48.68 53.74
C LEU A 11 -72.11 -49.00 54.94
N SER A 12 -72.59 -48.94 56.19
CA SER A 12 -72.08 -49.70 57.36
C SER A 12 -72.79 -49.37 58.68
N VAL A 13 -74.12 -49.48 58.71
CA VAL A 13 -74.91 -49.20 59.92
C VAL A 13 -74.71 -50.29 60.99
N MET A 14 -73.78 -50.11 61.94
CA MET A 14 -73.94 -50.67 63.30
C MET A 14 -73.07 -50.11 64.44
N ASP A 15 -71.95 -49.38 64.20
CA ASP A 15 -71.05 -48.93 65.29
C ASP A 15 -70.89 -47.40 65.47
N ASP A 16 -71.17 -46.60 64.42
CA ASP A 16 -70.95 -45.14 64.45
C ASP A 16 -71.70 -44.40 65.57
N THR A 17 -72.92 -44.84 65.90
CA THR A 17 -73.78 -44.14 66.88
C THR A 17 -73.23 -44.22 68.30
N ALA A 18 -72.36 -45.19 68.61
CA ALA A 18 -71.67 -45.26 69.89
C ALA A 18 -70.52 -44.23 69.93
N PHE A 19 -69.75 -44.13 68.85
CA PHE A 19 -68.66 -43.17 68.70
C PHE A 19 -69.15 -41.71 68.69
N GLU A 20 -70.26 -41.41 67.98
CA GLU A 20 -70.89 -40.08 67.99
C GLU A 20 -71.33 -39.67 69.41
N LYS A 21 -71.97 -40.58 70.16
CA LYS A 21 -72.40 -40.34 71.55
C LYS A 21 -71.21 -40.10 72.48
N GLN A 22 -70.17 -40.92 72.41
CA GLN A 22 -68.97 -40.77 73.23
C GLN A 22 -68.23 -39.47 72.91
N SER A 23 -68.08 -39.14 71.62
CA SER A 23 -67.42 -37.90 71.18
C SER A 23 -68.19 -36.65 71.62
N ALA A 24 -69.52 -36.67 71.49
CA ALA A 24 -70.40 -35.59 71.93
C ALA A 24 -70.37 -35.38 73.45
N LEU A 25 -70.40 -36.46 74.23
CA LEU A 25 -70.24 -36.40 75.68
C LEU A 25 -68.85 -35.91 76.10
N PHE A 26 -67.80 -36.34 75.39
CA PHE A 26 -66.43 -35.93 75.68
C PHE A 26 -66.23 -34.42 75.50
N ALA A 27 -66.67 -33.81 74.38
CA ALA A 27 -66.50 -32.37 74.25
C ALA A 27 -67.41 -31.57 75.17
N LEU A 28 -68.60 -32.08 75.54
CA LEU A 28 -69.43 -31.44 76.56
C LEU A 28 -68.76 -31.46 77.95
N ALA A 29 -68.03 -32.53 78.28
CA ALA A 29 -67.31 -32.65 79.55
C ALA A 29 -66.00 -31.82 79.62
N VAL A 30 -65.48 -31.36 78.47
CA VAL A 30 -64.15 -30.70 78.37
C VAL A 30 -64.24 -29.24 77.89
N SER A 31 -65.38 -28.78 77.36
CA SER A 31 -65.52 -27.44 76.76
C SER A 31 -66.46 -26.55 77.56
N ASP A 32 -66.02 -25.33 77.88
CA ASP A 32 -66.87 -24.30 78.50
C ASP A 32 -67.99 -23.80 77.57
N ILE A 33 -67.78 -23.89 76.25
CA ILE A 33 -68.75 -23.50 75.21
C ILE A 33 -68.79 -24.59 74.12
N VAL A 34 -69.98 -25.13 73.86
CA VAL A 34 -70.24 -26.09 72.78
C VAL A 34 -71.11 -25.44 71.70
N LEU A 35 -70.53 -25.23 70.52
CA LEU A 35 -71.26 -24.75 69.34
C LEU A 35 -71.93 -25.91 68.61
N ILE A 36 -73.25 -25.84 68.45
CA ILE A 36 -74.07 -26.77 67.66
C ILE A 36 -74.46 -26.07 66.36
N ASN A 37 -73.85 -26.46 65.24
CA ASN A 37 -74.24 -25.96 63.92
C ASN A 37 -75.49 -26.73 63.42
N MET A 38 -76.48 -26.01 62.92
CA MET A 38 -77.75 -26.58 62.44
C MET A 38 -78.32 -25.73 61.31
N TRP A 39 -78.77 -26.36 60.23
CA TRP A 39 -79.48 -25.64 59.17
C TRP A 39 -80.86 -25.17 59.64
N CYS A 40 -81.25 -23.96 59.25
CA CYS A 40 -82.54 -23.38 59.65
C CYS A 40 -83.74 -24.27 59.25
N HIS A 41 -83.64 -24.99 58.13
CA HIS A 41 -84.69 -25.90 57.65
C HIS A 41 -84.76 -27.25 58.38
N ASP A 42 -83.74 -27.59 59.18
CA ASP A 42 -83.71 -28.80 60.02
C ASP A 42 -84.25 -28.56 61.43
N ILE A 43 -84.37 -27.29 61.85
CA ILE A 43 -84.96 -26.92 63.15
C ILE A 43 -86.35 -27.59 63.29
N GLY A 44 -86.51 -28.33 64.38
CA GLY A 44 -87.73 -29.07 64.68
C GLY A 44 -87.81 -30.48 64.09
N ARG A 45 -86.99 -30.85 63.10
CA ARG A 45 -86.95 -32.22 62.55
C ARG A 45 -86.26 -33.18 63.51
N GLU A 46 -86.84 -34.36 63.75
CA GLU A 46 -86.36 -35.27 64.80
C GLU A 46 -84.95 -35.81 64.52
N GLN A 47 -84.74 -36.37 63.32
CA GLN A 47 -83.46 -36.97 62.94
C GLN A 47 -82.46 -35.92 62.42
N ALA A 48 -82.90 -34.99 61.57
CA ALA A 48 -81.98 -34.03 60.93
C ALA A 48 -81.39 -32.99 61.91
N ALA A 49 -82.13 -32.59 62.95
CA ALA A 49 -81.56 -31.80 64.05
C ALA A 49 -80.82 -32.65 65.10
N ASN A 50 -80.57 -33.94 64.84
CA ASN A 50 -79.91 -34.88 65.74
C ASN A 50 -80.49 -34.92 67.17
N LYS A 51 -81.81 -34.72 67.33
CA LYS A 51 -82.46 -34.68 68.65
C LYS A 51 -82.21 -35.94 69.50
N PRO A 52 -82.16 -37.18 68.97
CA PRO A 52 -81.84 -38.37 69.77
C PRO A 52 -80.43 -38.32 70.38
N LEU A 53 -79.45 -37.80 69.63
CA LEU A 53 -78.08 -37.61 70.10
C LEU A 53 -78.05 -36.50 71.17
N LEU A 54 -78.60 -35.32 70.87
CA LEU A 54 -78.67 -34.20 71.82
C LEU A 54 -79.39 -34.60 73.12
N LYS A 55 -80.52 -35.32 73.03
CA LYS A 55 -81.24 -35.82 74.20
C LYS A 55 -80.36 -36.77 75.03
N THR A 56 -79.63 -37.68 74.40
CA THR A 56 -78.68 -38.57 75.11
C THR A 56 -77.58 -37.76 75.81
N VAL A 57 -77.02 -36.78 75.10
CA VAL A 57 -75.88 -35.95 75.53
C VAL A 57 -76.25 -34.98 76.65
N PHE A 58 -77.47 -34.44 76.68
CA PHE A 58 -77.95 -33.61 77.79
C PHE A 58 -78.48 -34.42 78.98
N GLN A 59 -79.00 -35.63 78.76
CA GLN A 59 -79.63 -36.43 79.82
C GLN A 59 -78.62 -37.25 80.64
N THR A 60 -77.57 -37.81 80.01
CA THR A 60 -76.62 -38.70 80.71
C THR A 60 -75.61 -38.03 81.65
N PRO A 61 -75.12 -36.79 81.43
CA PRO A 61 -74.32 -36.08 82.44
C PRO A 61 -75.16 -35.64 83.64
N LEU A 62 -76.42 -35.22 83.39
CA LEU A 62 -77.31 -34.66 84.41
C LEU A 62 -77.65 -35.64 85.53
N GLU A 63 -77.61 -36.94 85.28
CA GLU A 63 -77.88 -37.99 86.26
C GLU A 63 -76.68 -38.28 87.19
N ASN A 64 -75.46 -37.92 86.80
CA ASN A 64 -74.22 -38.20 87.54
C ASN A 64 -73.56 -36.96 88.20
N LEU A 65 -74.18 -35.78 88.09
CA LEU A 65 -73.68 -34.52 88.65
C LEU A 65 -74.42 -34.12 89.93
N GLU A 66 -73.67 -33.57 90.90
CA GLU A 66 -74.22 -32.98 92.12
C GLU A 66 -75.25 -31.88 91.79
N PRO A 67 -76.33 -31.73 92.58
CA PRO A 67 -77.47 -30.88 92.23
C PRO A 67 -77.11 -29.40 92.06
N VAL A 68 -76.03 -28.93 92.68
CA VAL A 68 -75.55 -27.54 92.58
C VAL A 68 -75.02 -27.18 91.18
N LEU A 69 -74.46 -28.15 90.44
CA LEU A 69 -73.94 -27.92 89.09
C LEU A 69 -75.02 -27.98 88.00
N ARG A 70 -76.29 -28.19 88.37
CA ARG A 70 -77.38 -28.42 87.42
C ARG A 70 -77.97 -27.13 86.83
N GLU A 71 -77.82 -25.99 87.51
CA GLU A 71 -78.36 -24.70 87.06
C GLU A 71 -77.42 -23.96 86.08
N ASP A 72 -76.10 -24.08 86.23
CA ASP A 72 -75.11 -23.37 85.40
C ASP A 72 -75.00 -23.90 83.95
N ILE A 73 -75.44 -25.14 83.68
CA ILE A 73 -75.27 -25.82 82.38
C ILE A 73 -76.26 -25.33 81.30
N GLN A 74 -77.32 -24.58 81.65
CA GLN A 74 -78.45 -24.30 80.75
C GLN A 74 -78.48 -22.92 80.07
N LYS A 75 -77.36 -22.22 79.94
CA LYS A 75 -77.32 -20.98 79.13
C LYS A 75 -77.15 -21.29 77.62
N VAL A 76 -78.27 -21.52 76.94
CA VAL A 76 -78.33 -21.68 75.47
C VAL A 76 -78.52 -20.31 74.80
N GLU A 77 -77.59 -19.93 73.93
CA GLU A 77 -77.70 -18.76 73.06
C GLU A 77 -77.80 -19.21 71.59
N VAL A 78 -78.73 -18.63 70.83
CA VAL A 78 -79.00 -19.01 69.43
C VAL A 78 -78.65 -17.85 68.51
N VAL A 79 -77.63 -18.03 67.68
CA VAL A 79 -77.21 -17.04 66.66
C VAL A 79 -77.60 -17.54 65.28
N ALA A 80 -78.48 -16.81 64.60
CA ALA A 80 -78.86 -17.10 63.22
C ALA A 80 -77.86 -16.44 62.24
N LEU A 81 -77.30 -17.23 61.33
CA LEU A 81 -76.41 -16.76 60.26
C LEU A 81 -77.21 -16.60 58.96
N SER A 82 -77.07 -15.45 58.29
CA SER A 82 -77.62 -15.22 56.94
C SER A 82 -76.91 -16.09 55.91
N SER A 83 -77.59 -16.48 54.83
CA SER A 83 -76.96 -17.20 53.70
C SER A 83 -75.70 -16.48 53.20
N TYR A 84 -74.68 -17.26 52.84
CA TYR A 84 -73.43 -16.76 52.27
C TYR A 84 -73.55 -16.51 50.75
N GLU A 85 -74.39 -17.27 50.06
CA GLU A 85 -74.45 -17.33 48.59
C GLU A 85 -74.98 -16.02 47.96
N GLU A 86 -76.07 -15.45 48.50
CA GLU A 86 -76.66 -14.18 48.01
C GLU A 86 -75.66 -13.01 48.11
N LYS A 87 -74.83 -12.99 49.15
CA LYS A 87 -73.79 -11.97 49.35
C LYS A 87 -72.60 -12.19 48.41
N GLU A 88 -72.33 -13.42 48.00
CA GLU A 88 -71.29 -13.74 47.02
C GLU A 88 -71.70 -13.33 45.60
N GLU A 89 -72.95 -13.57 45.18
CA GLU A 89 -73.47 -13.10 43.89
C GLU A 89 -73.52 -11.57 43.83
N GLN A 90 -74.07 -10.91 44.86
CA GLN A 90 -74.12 -9.45 44.92
C GLN A 90 -72.71 -8.80 44.87
N PHE A 91 -71.72 -9.43 45.49
CA PHE A 91 -70.33 -8.99 45.42
C PHE A 91 -69.73 -9.20 44.02
N LYS A 92 -69.98 -10.34 43.37
CA LYS A 92 -69.54 -10.61 41.98
C LYS A 92 -70.10 -9.59 40.99
N ASP A 93 -71.40 -9.27 41.09
CA ASP A 93 -72.03 -8.27 40.23
C ASP A 93 -71.44 -6.87 40.45
N GLN A 94 -71.21 -6.47 41.72
CA GLN A 94 -70.59 -5.19 42.04
C GLN A 94 -69.16 -5.07 41.49
N VAL A 95 -68.35 -6.12 41.62
CA VAL A 95 -66.98 -6.19 41.08
C VAL A 95 -66.99 -6.21 39.55
N MET A 96 -67.95 -6.89 38.92
CA MET A 96 -68.10 -6.93 37.46
C MET A 96 -68.43 -5.54 36.90
N VAL A 97 -69.41 -4.85 37.49
CA VAL A 97 -69.79 -3.48 37.09
C VAL A 97 -68.63 -2.50 37.31
N ALA A 98 -67.95 -2.59 38.46
CA ALA A 98 -66.76 -1.80 38.72
C ALA A 98 -65.67 -2.02 37.66
N THR A 99 -65.46 -3.28 37.24
CA THR A 99 -64.43 -3.63 36.25
C THR A 99 -64.72 -3.02 34.88
N VAL A 100 -65.97 -3.13 34.41
CA VAL A 100 -66.39 -2.54 33.12
C VAL A 100 -66.30 -1.01 33.17
N ARG A 101 -66.80 -0.37 34.24
CA ARG A 101 -66.74 1.10 34.36
C ARG A 101 -65.32 1.64 34.48
N CYS A 102 -64.46 0.99 35.29
CA CYS A 102 -63.05 1.36 35.39
C CYS A 102 -62.29 1.15 34.06
N GLU A 103 -62.73 0.23 33.21
CA GLU A 103 -62.18 0.01 31.86
C GLU A 103 -62.69 1.03 30.84
N GLU A 104 -63.97 1.39 30.87
CA GLU A 104 -64.53 2.48 30.06
C GLU A 104 -63.81 3.81 30.35
N ILE A 105 -63.69 4.20 31.63
CA ILE A 105 -62.98 5.41 32.06
C ILE A 105 -61.51 5.35 31.61
N ALA A 106 -60.82 4.22 31.79
CA ALA A 106 -59.42 4.09 31.36
C ALA A 106 -59.27 4.28 29.83
N ASN A 107 -60.16 3.69 29.03
CA ASN A 107 -60.12 3.84 27.58
C ASN A 107 -60.50 5.26 27.12
N GLU A 108 -61.40 5.94 27.83
CA GLU A 108 -61.71 7.36 27.61
C GLU A 108 -60.49 8.24 27.88
N LYS A 109 -59.84 8.11 29.04
CA LYS A 109 -58.63 8.88 29.39
C LYS A 109 -57.46 8.60 28.44
N TYR A 110 -57.32 7.37 27.96
CA TYR A 110 -56.35 7.03 26.91
C TYR A 110 -56.69 7.76 25.59
N GLY A 111 -57.95 7.77 25.16
CA GLY A 111 -58.39 8.52 23.97
C GLY A 111 -58.17 10.03 24.10
N SER A 112 -58.46 10.60 25.27
CA SER A 112 -58.19 12.01 25.59
C SER A 112 -56.71 12.35 25.61
N PHE A 113 -55.84 11.42 26.03
CA PHE A 113 -54.38 11.59 25.96
C PHE A 113 -53.88 11.59 24.52
N VAL A 114 -54.33 10.64 23.68
CA VAL A 114 -53.95 10.58 22.25
C VAL A 114 -54.37 11.85 21.50
N ALA A 115 -55.53 12.42 21.82
CA ALA A 115 -56.01 13.67 21.24
C ALA A 115 -55.43 14.94 21.91
N ASN A 116 -54.49 14.83 22.85
CA ASN A 116 -53.99 15.97 23.60
C ASN A 116 -53.01 16.81 22.77
N GLU A 117 -53.39 18.04 22.46
CA GLU A 117 -52.58 18.96 21.64
C GLU A 117 -51.14 19.14 22.17
N LYS A 118 -50.95 19.16 23.50
CA LYS A 118 -49.62 19.30 24.12
C LYS A 118 -48.76 18.04 23.94
N TRP A 119 -49.38 16.86 23.90
CA TRP A 119 -48.68 15.62 23.57
C TRP A 119 -48.24 15.64 22.11
N CYS A 120 -49.14 15.91 21.17
CA CYS A 120 -48.83 15.96 19.75
C CYS A 120 -47.72 16.98 19.42
N GLN A 121 -47.74 18.16 20.05
CA GLN A 121 -46.66 19.17 19.91
C GLN A 121 -45.29 18.68 20.41
N ILE A 122 -45.26 17.84 21.46
CA ILE A 122 -44.02 17.25 21.98
C ILE A 122 -43.53 16.13 21.05
N GLU A 123 -44.45 15.30 20.55
CA GLU A 123 -44.16 14.21 19.63
C GLU A 123 -43.55 14.74 18.32
N GLU A 124 -44.19 15.73 17.68
CA GLU A 124 -43.69 16.41 16.46
C GLU A 124 -42.35 17.12 16.70
N ALA A 125 -42.19 17.81 17.83
CA ALA A 125 -40.94 18.51 18.15
C ALA A 125 -39.76 17.55 18.34
N VAL A 126 -40.01 16.33 18.84
CA VAL A 126 -38.98 15.29 19.00
C VAL A 126 -38.50 14.71 17.67
N GLU A 127 -39.36 14.64 16.64
CA GLU A 127 -38.91 14.24 15.28
C GLU A 127 -37.88 15.21 14.70
N SER A 128 -37.97 16.49 15.08
CA SER A 128 -37.05 17.54 14.63
C SER A 128 -35.74 17.60 15.43
N GLY A 129 -35.70 17.07 16.66
CA GLY A 129 -34.49 17.07 17.49
C GLY A 129 -34.74 17.04 19.01
N PRO A 130 -33.72 17.30 19.83
CA PRO A 130 -33.84 17.18 21.28
C PRO A 130 -34.66 18.33 21.90
N VAL A 131 -35.74 18.00 22.60
CA VAL A 131 -36.68 18.95 23.21
C VAL A 131 -36.34 19.21 24.68
N SER A 132 -35.99 20.46 25.03
CA SER A 132 -35.76 20.82 26.44
C SER A 132 -37.04 20.75 27.29
N GLY A 133 -36.91 20.22 28.51
CA GLY A 133 -37.98 19.93 29.46
C GLY A 133 -38.80 18.69 29.11
N PHE A 134 -38.36 17.82 28.21
CA PHE A 134 -39.15 16.69 27.68
C PHE A 134 -39.73 15.82 28.81
N GLY A 135 -38.89 15.31 29.71
CA GLY A 135 -39.29 14.42 30.77
C GLY A 135 -40.31 15.06 31.72
N LYS A 136 -40.09 16.31 32.13
CA LYS A 136 -41.00 17.08 33.00
C LYS A 136 -42.34 17.40 32.32
N LYS A 137 -42.31 17.83 31.04
CA LYS A 137 -43.52 18.12 30.26
C LYS A 137 -44.37 16.87 30.09
N LEU A 138 -43.75 15.75 29.72
CA LEU A 138 -44.43 14.48 29.52
C LEU A 138 -44.97 13.91 30.84
N SER A 139 -44.18 13.93 31.91
CA SER A 139 -44.61 13.50 33.25
C SER A 139 -45.79 14.31 33.76
N ALA A 140 -45.86 15.62 33.44
CA ALA A 140 -47.01 16.45 33.78
C ALA A 140 -48.28 16.05 33.02
N ILE A 141 -48.19 15.74 31.72
CA ILE A 141 -49.36 15.30 30.92
C ILE A 141 -49.84 13.91 31.39
N LEU A 142 -48.91 12.98 31.67
CA LEU A 142 -49.22 11.67 32.24
C LEU A 142 -49.89 11.80 33.62
N ASN A 143 -49.35 12.63 34.53
CA ASN A 143 -49.94 12.88 35.84
C ASN A 143 -51.35 13.47 35.75
N ILE A 144 -51.63 14.37 34.79
CA ILE A 144 -52.99 14.90 34.57
C ILE A 144 -53.94 13.76 34.18
N SER A 145 -53.60 12.97 33.16
CA SER A 145 -54.45 11.86 32.69
C SER A 145 -54.73 10.81 33.78
N LEU A 146 -53.71 10.45 34.57
CA LEU A 146 -53.87 9.52 35.69
C LEU A 146 -54.68 10.13 36.85
N SER A 147 -54.53 11.44 37.14
CA SER A 147 -55.32 12.11 38.18
C SER A 147 -56.80 12.27 37.81
N GLU A 148 -57.11 12.47 36.52
CA GLU A 148 -58.50 12.48 36.02
C GLU A 148 -59.13 11.09 36.12
N TYR A 149 -58.37 10.03 35.83
CA TYR A 149 -58.79 8.65 36.08
C TYR A 149 -59.08 8.42 37.58
N ASP A 150 -58.14 8.78 38.46
CA ASP A 150 -58.24 8.57 39.90
C ASP A 150 -59.45 9.32 40.51
N ALA A 151 -59.80 10.50 39.97
CA ALA A 151 -60.96 11.28 40.38
C ALA A 151 -62.30 10.66 39.95
N GLU A 152 -62.40 10.10 38.74
CA GLU A 152 -63.64 9.47 38.24
C GLU A 152 -63.83 8.04 38.78
N ALA A 153 -62.73 7.31 39.01
CA ALA A 153 -62.75 5.95 39.52
C ALA A 153 -62.87 5.86 41.06
N ILE A 154 -62.93 6.99 41.77
CA ILE A 154 -62.85 7.06 43.24
C ILE A 154 -63.94 6.25 43.97
N TYR A 155 -65.11 6.06 43.36
CA TYR A 155 -66.27 5.39 43.94
C TYR A 155 -66.31 3.86 43.73
N PHE A 156 -65.36 3.29 42.98
CA PHE A 156 -65.30 1.85 42.71
C PHE A 156 -64.38 1.11 43.69
N ASP A 157 -64.43 -0.23 43.64
CA ASP A 157 -63.56 -1.10 44.43
C ASP A 157 -62.07 -0.76 44.24
N GLU A 158 -61.32 -0.79 45.34
CA GLU A 158 -59.93 -0.39 45.37
C GLU A 158 -59.01 -1.33 44.58
N GLY A 159 -59.26 -2.65 44.64
CA GLY A 159 -58.50 -3.62 43.86
C GLY A 159 -58.73 -3.45 42.36
N VAL A 160 -60.00 -3.28 41.96
CA VAL A 160 -60.39 -3.08 40.56
C VAL A 160 -59.83 -1.78 39.99
N ARG A 161 -60.02 -0.64 40.68
CA ARG A 161 -59.54 0.66 40.19
C ARG A 161 -58.01 0.69 40.10
N SER A 162 -57.29 0.14 41.08
CA SER A 162 -55.82 0.14 41.07
C SER A 162 -55.27 -0.75 39.96
N ALA A 163 -55.87 -1.92 39.72
CA ALA A 163 -55.47 -2.78 38.61
C ALA A 163 -55.73 -2.12 37.23
N LYS A 164 -56.87 -1.46 37.05
CA LYS A 164 -57.20 -0.74 35.80
C LYS A 164 -56.38 0.54 35.61
N ARG A 165 -56.05 1.25 36.69
CA ARG A 165 -55.11 2.38 36.70
C ARG A 165 -53.73 1.94 36.21
N GLN A 166 -53.20 0.82 36.72
CA GLN A 166 -51.91 0.28 36.25
C GLN A 166 -51.96 -0.11 34.78
N GLN A 167 -53.04 -0.75 34.30
CA GLN A 167 -53.23 -1.06 32.88
C GLN A 167 -53.29 0.20 31.99
N LEU A 168 -53.87 1.30 32.49
CA LEU A 168 -53.85 2.60 31.80
C LEU A 168 -52.42 3.16 31.73
N GLU A 169 -51.72 3.17 32.86
CA GLU A 169 -50.34 3.66 32.96
C GLU A 169 -49.39 2.90 32.02
N GLU A 170 -49.48 1.57 31.97
CA GLU A 170 -48.72 0.72 31.05
C GLU A 170 -49.04 1.02 29.57
N LYS A 171 -50.32 1.21 29.20
CA LYS A 171 -50.72 1.60 27.83
C LYS A 171 -50.20 2.99 27.44
N LEU A 172 -50.28 3.96 28.35
CA LEU A 172 -49.76 5.32 28.12
C LEU A 172 -48.24 5.30 27.97
N LEU A 173 -47.53 4.55 28.82
CA LEU A 173 -46.08 4.37 28.70
C LEU A 173 -45.68 3.71 27.37
N GLN A 174 -46.43 2.71 26.88
CA GLN A 174 -46.19 2.11 25.56
C GLN A 174 -46.38 3.10 24.41
N LEU A 175 -47.40 3.97 24.50
CA LEU A 175 -47.66 5.02 23.50
C LEU A 175 -46.52 6.04 23.41
N VAL A 176 -46.00 6.49 24.56
CA VAL A 176 -44.99 7.57 24.60
C VAL A 176 -43.54 7.06 24.46
N GLN A 177 -43.33 5.74 24.54
CA GLN A 177 -42.02 5.10 24.45
C GLN A 177 -41.26 5.38 23.14
N PRO A 178 -41.87 5.38 21.93
CA PRO A 178 -41.17 5.68 20.69
C PRO A 178 -40.59 7.10 20.66
N ALA A 179 -41.36 8.10 21.12
CA ALA A 179 -40.88 9.48 21.23
C ALA A 179 -39.70 9.59 22.21
N HIS A 180 -39.78 8.98 23.39
CA HIS A 180 -38.66 8.97 24.33
C HIS A 180 -37.40 8.26 23.75
N GLN A 181 -37.57 7.17 23.01
CA GLN A 181 -36.45 6.52 22.30
C GLN A 181 -35.84 7.41 21.21
N SER A 182 -36.68 8.14 20.45
CA SER A 182 -36.22 9.11 19.46
C SER A 182 -35.42 10.24 20.13
N MET A 183 -35.98 10.84 21.20
CA MET A 183 -35.33 11.87 22.02
C MET A 183 -33.93 11.44 22.50
N LEU A 184 -33.80 10.25 23.10
CA LEU A 184 -32.49 9.70 23.50
C LEU A 184 -31.54 9.46 22.31
N SER A 185 -32.07 9.06 21.15
CA SER A 185 -31.28 8.89 19.93
C SER A 185 -30.71 10.23 19.43
N HIS A 186 -31.52 11.29 19.41
CA HIS A 186 -31.13 12.65 19.03
C HIS A 186 -30.13 13.27 20.02
N ILE A 187 -30.31 13.08 21.34
CA ILE A 187 -29.31 13.52 22.33
C ILE A 187 -27.97 12.81 22.09
N ARG A 188 -27.98 11.49 21.86
CA ARG A 188 -26.75 10.70 21.62
C ARG A 188 -26.04 11.15 20.35
N SER A 189 -26.73 11.25 19.22
CA SER A 189 -26.11 11.66 17.94
C SER A 189 -25.62 13.11 18.01
N GLY A 190 -26.44 14.04 18.49
CA GLY A 190 -26.07 15.45 18.63
C GLY A 190 -24.90 15.67 19.61
N THR A 191 -24.79 14.87 20.67
CA THR A 191 -23.64 14.93 21.58
C THR A 191 -22.39 14.33 20.95
N LEU A 192 -22.51 13.23 20.19
CA LEU A 192 -21.39 12.59 19.50
C LEU A 192 -20.81 13.49 18.40
N GLU A 193 -21.63 14.15 17.57
CA GLU A 193 -21.11 15.06 16.54
C GLU A 193 -20.40 16.28 17.15
N LYS A 194 -20.99 16.91 18.18
CA LYS A 194 -20.31 18.00 18.91
C LYS A 194 -19.00 17.54 19.57
N PHE A 195 -18.95 16.31 20.06
CA PHE A 195 -17.71 15.72 20.58
C PHE A 195 -16.63 15.63 19.48
N LYS A 196 -16.97 15.13 18.28
CA LYS A 196 -16.02 15.05 17.15
C LYS A 196 -15.49 16.43 16.77
N GLU A 197 -16.39 17.40 16.56
CA GLU A 197 -16.03 18.78 16.20
C GLU A 197 -15.07 19.42 17.20
N ALA A 198 -15.35 19.25 18.50
CA ALA A 198 -14.51 19.79 19.57
C ALA A 198 -13.19 19.02 19.72
N PHE A 199 -13.19 17.71 19.52
CA PHE A 199 -11.99 16.87 19.58
C PHE A 199 -11.04 17.19 18.42
N ASP A 200 -11.54 17.25 17.19
CA ASP A 200 -10.76 17.70 16.02
C ASP A 200 -10.21 19.12 16.23
N LYS A 201 -10.99 20.03 16.82
CA LYS A 201 -10.54 21.38 17.14
C LYS A 201 -9.41 21.40 18.19
N ALA A 202 -9.48 20.58 19.23
CA ALA A 202 -8.44 20.45 20.25
C ALA A 202 -7.13 19.89 19.66
N LEU A 203 -7.23 18.82 18.84
CA LEU A 203 -6.08 18.26 18.13
C LEU A 203 -5.42 19.28 17.19
N ASN A 204 -6.21 20.07 16.46
CA ASN A 204 -5.71 21.14 15.58
C ASN A 204 -5.14 22.35 16.35
N ALA A 205 -5.53 22.55 17.62
CA ALA A 205 -4.94 23.57 18.50
C ALA A 205 -3.56 23.16 19.04
N GLY A 206 -3.16 21.89 18.89
CA GLY A 206 -1.90 21.35 19.40
C GLY A 206 -2.00 20.74 20.79
N ASP A 207 -3.21 20.51 21.30
CA ASP A 207 -3.40 19.77 22.56
C ASP A 207 -2.92 18.31 22.39
N GLY A 208 -2.24 17.79 23.41
CA GLY A 208 -1.76 16.40 23.39
C GLY A 208 -2.92 15.41 23.24
N PHE A 209 -2.80 14.45 22.32
CA PHE A 209 -3.90 13.58 21.89
C PHE A 209 -4.68 12.97 23.06
N SER A 210 -3.99 12.36 24.03
CA SER A 210 -4.64 11.71 25.17
C SER A 210 -5.30 12.69 26.15
N LEU A 211 -4.72 13.89 26.31
CA LEU A 211 -5.32 14.96 27.12
C LEU A 211 -6.60 15.49 26.44
N ALA A 212 -6.53 15.79 25.15
CA ALA A 212 -7.69 16.21 24.36
C ALA A 212 -8.81 15.15 24.41
N ALA A 213 -8.48 13.86 24.21
CA ALA A 213 -9.42 12.77 24.27
C ALA A 213 -10.09 12.65 25.66
N GLN A 214 -9.30 12.71 26.73
CA GLN A 214 -9.83 12.64 28.10
C GLN A 214 -10.72 13.83 28.45
N THR A 215 -10.27 15.06 28.16
CA THR A 215 -11.00 16.30 28.48
C THR A 215 -12.29 16.41 27.66
N CYS A 216 -12.24 16.18 26.34
CA CYS A 216 -13.44 16.16 25.51
C CYS A 216 -14.42 15.07 25.97
N THR A 217 -13.95 13.85 26.24
CA THR A 217 -14.84 12.76 26.68
C THR A 217 -15.51 13.09 28.02
N GLN A 218 -14.77 13.63 29.00
CA GLN A 218 -15.37 14.04 30.27
C GLN A 218 -16.42 15.15 30.07
N SER A 219 -16.11 16.18 29.29
CA SER A 219 -17.04 17.29 29.01
C SER A 219 -18.31 16.84 28.31
N TYR A 220 -18.21 15.98 27.29
CA TYR A 220 -19.37 15.54 26.50
C TYR A 220 -20.16 14.41 27.15
N MET A 221 -19.55 13.58 28.00
CA MET A 221 -20.30 12.67 28.87
C MET A 221 -21.10 13.45 29.94
N ALA A 222 -20.53 14.51 30.53
CA ALA A 222 -21.27 15.36 31.46
C ALA A 222 -22.44 16.11 30.78
N HIS A 223 -22.23 16.63 29.57
CA HIS A 223 -23.31 17.22 28.75
C HIS A 223 -24.38 16.18 28.39
N PHE A 224 -24.01 14.93 28.08
CA PHE A 224 -24.99 13.86 27.89
C PHE A 224 -25.79 13.59 29.17
N ASP A 225 -25.12 13.48 30.32
CA ASP A 225 -25.75 13.17 31.61
C ASP A 225 -26.74 14.30 32.04
N GLU A 226 -26.47 15.57 31.68
CA GLU A 226 -27.41 16.69 31.88
C GLU A 226 -28.68 16.58 31.01
N TRP A 227 -28.51 16.38 29.69
CA TRP A 227 -29.65 16.21 28.76
C TRP A 227 -30.44 14.92 29.02
N HIS A 228 -29.76 13.88 29.50
CA HIS A 228 -30.36 12.62 29.91
C HIS A 228 -31.25 12.81 31.14
N ALA A 229 -30.79 13.56 32.15
CA ALA A 229 -31.59 13.87 33.34
C ALA A 229 -32.87 14.67 33.01
N ASP A 230 -32.84 15.52 31.99
CA ASP A 230 -34.01 16.28 31.51
C ASP A 230 -35.01 15.42 30.71
N ALA A 231 -34.59 14.25 30.21
CA ALA A 231 -35.42 13.30 29.48
C ALA A 231 -36.13 12.26 30.38
N VAL A 232 -35.77 12.17 31.67
CA VAL A 232 -36.35 11.20 32.62
C VAL A 232 -37.84 11.47 32.86
N ILE A 233 -38.66 10.42 32.77
CA ILE A 233 -40.11 10.44 33.01
C ILE A 233 -40.39 9.80 34.37
N GLU A 234 -41.13 10.50 35.23
CA GLU A 234 -41.34 10.11 36.63
C GLU A 234 -42.09 8.77 36.78
N GLN A 235 -43.01 8.48 35.85
CA GLN A 235 -43.82 7.26 35.82
C GLN A 235 -43.08 6.05 35.22
N ALA A 236 -41.89 6.25 34.62
CA ALA A 236 -41.22 5.23 33.83
C ALA A 236 -39.92 4.75 34.48
N ASN A 237 -39.88 3.50 34.94
CA ASN A 237 -38.65 2.84 35.39
C ASN A 237 -37.85 2.25 34.21
N TRP A 238 -37.58 3.06 33.18
CA TRP A 238 -36.87 2.62 31.98
C TRP A 238 -35.35 2.64 32.20
N ASP A 239 -34.71 1.48 31.95
CA ASP A 239 -33.25 1.37 31.95
C ASP A 239 -32.65 2.13 30.76
N THR A 240 -32.11 3.30 31.06
CA THR A 240 -31.46 4.20 30.10
C THR A 240 -29.93 4.13 30.15
N SER A 241 -29.34 3.33 31.06
CA SER A 241 -27.89 3.13 31.16
C SER A 241 -27.26 2.68 29.83
N LYS A 242 -27.98 1.82 29.11
CA LYS A 242 -27.63 1.33 27.77
C LYS A 242 -27.39 2.44 26.74
N ALA A 243 -28.09 3.59 26.85
CA ALA A 243 -27.88 4.71 25.93
C ALA A 243 -26.54 5.42 26.21
N ARG A 244 -26.21 5.59 27.49
CA ARG A 244 -24.94 6.14 27.97
C ARG A 244 -23.76 5.24 27.61
N ASP A 245 -23.88 3.93 27.83
CA ASP A 245 -22.86 2.94 27.49
C ASP A 245 -22.68 2.78 25.97
N LYS A 246 -23.72 3.07 25.19
CA LYS A 246 -23.63 3.16 23.73
C LYS A 246 -22.85 4.41 23.31
N LEU A 247 -23.20 5.59 23.83
CA LEU A 247 -22.44 6.82 23.57
C LEU A 247 -20.96 6.66 23.92
N ARG A 248 -20.65 6.11 25.09
CA ARG A 248 -19.27 5.89 25.53
C ARG A 248 -18.49 5.03 24.53
N ARG A 249 -19.07 3.91 24.07
CA ARG A 249 -18.45 3.05 23.04
C ARG A 249 -18.32 3.73 21.69
N ASP A 250 -19.30 4.54 21.28
CA ASP A 250 -19.24 5.30 20.02
C ASP A 250 -18.11 6.35 20.08
N ILE A 251 -17.92 7.03 21.22
CA ILE A 251 -16.81 7.94 21.50
C ILE A 251 -15.46 7.20 21.48
N ASP A 252 -15.32 6.12 22.26
CA ASP A 252 -14.08 5.35 22.34
C ASP A 252 -13.67 4.75 20.99
N ALA A 253 -14.64 4.29 20.19
CA ALA A 253 -14.40 3.80 18.82
C ALA A 253 -13.95 4.92 17.88
N HIS A 254 -14.51 6.13 18.00
CA HIS A 254 -14.06 7.29 17.24
C HIS A 254 -12.63 7.70 17.64
N ILE A 255 -12.32 7.79 18.93
CA ILE A 255 -10.97 8.08 19.45
C ILE A 255 -9.97 7.05 18.90
N ALA A 256 -10.28 5.75 18.96
CA ALA A 256 -9.41 4.70 18.43
C ALA A 256 -9.18 4.82 16.90
N SER A 257 -10.20 5.23 16.14
CA SER A 257 -10.10 5.49 14.70
C SER A 257 -9.19 6.68 14.39
N VAL A 258 -9.38 7.82 15.07
CA VAL A 258 -8.54 9.02 14.89
C VAL A 258 -7.11 8.75 15.36
N HIS A 259 -6.93 8.02 16.46
CA HIS A 259 -5.62 7.57 16.96
C HIS A 259 -4.85 6.78 15.89
N ALA A 260 -5.48 5.76 15.29
CA ALA A 260 -4.88 4.96 14.23
C ALA A 260 -4.56 5.79 12.97
N ALA A 261 -5.47 6.68 12.57
CA ALA A 261 -5.25 7.56 11.42
C ALA A 261 -4.07 8.52 11.64
N LYS A 262 -4.00 9.17 12.81
CA LYS A 262 -2.93 10.11 13.16
C LYS A 262 -1.56 9.44 13.33
N LEU A 263 -1.51 8.24 13.89
CA LEU A 263 -0.25 7.46 13.94
C LEU A 263 0.20 7.04 12.54
N SER A 264 -0.71 6.66 11.64
CA SER A 264 -0.39 6.32 10.25
C SER A 264 0.14 7.53 9.47
N GLU A 265 -0.53 8.68 9.57
CA GLU A 265 -0.10 9.97 9.00
C GLU A 265 1.30 10.36 9.50
N LEU A 266 1.52 10.29 10.81
CA LEU A 266 2.80 10.62 11.42
C LEU A 266 3.91 9.67 10.96
N THR A 267 3.66 8.36 10.95
CA THR A 267 4.62 7.34 10.50
C THR A 267 5.03 7.60 9.05
N SER A 268 4.06 7.77 8.15
CA SER A 268 4.32 8.09 6.74
C SER A 268 5.09 9.40 6.57
N SER A 269 4.82 10.43 7.38
CA SER A 269 5.56 11.69 7.33
C SER A 269 7.04 11.57 7.73
N PHE A 270 7.36 10.66 8.66
CA PHE A 270 8.75 10.40 9.07
C PHE A 270 9.46 9.44 8.10
N GLU A 271 8.76 8.45 7.55
CA GLU A 271 9.24 7.60 6.46
C GLU A 271 9.62 8.44 5.23
N ALA A 272 8.76 9.37 4.81
CA ALA A 272 9.03 10.27 3.68
C ALA A 272 10.28 11.13 3.89
N LYS A 273 10.42 11.77 5.07
CA LYS A 273 11.61 12.54 5.45
C LYS A 273 12.88 11.69 5.46
N LEU A 274 12.79 10.46 5.96
CA LEU A 274 13.92 9.54 6.06
C LEU A 274 14.33 9.02 4.68
N ASN A 275 13.37 8.79 3.78
CA ASN A 275 13.64 8.50 2.38
C ASN A 275 14.33 9.69 1.66
N GLU A 276 13.87 10.92 1.88
CA GLU A 276 14.52 12.13 1.33
C GLU A 276 15.96 12.28 1.85
N ALA A 277 16.17 12.15 3.16
CA ALA A 277 17.48 12.28 3.79
C ALA A 277 18.48 11.16 3.41
N LEU A 278 18.01 9.94 3.17
CA LEU A 278 18.89 8.81 2.84
C LEU A 278 19.11 8.61 1.34
N SER A 279 18.07 8.75 0.50
CA SER A 279 18.12 8.28 -0.89
C SER A 279 19.18 8.97 -1.74
N GLY A 280 19.18 10.30 -1.79
CA GLY A 280 20.14 11.11 -2.55
C GLY A 280 21.59 10.94 -2.08
N PRO A 281 21.90 11.09 -0.78
CA PRO A 281 23.25 10.90 -0.27
C PRO A 281 23.78 9.47 -0.43
N VAL A 282 22.93 8.44 -0.32
CA VAL A 282 23.34 7.05 -0.59
C VAL A 282 23.67 6.84 -2.07
N GLU A 283 22.87 7.39 -2.99
CA GLU A 283 23.14 7.35 -4.42
C GLU A 283 24.49 8.01 -4.75
N ALA A 284 24.77 9.20 -4.20
CA ALA A 284 26.05 9.89 -4.37
C ALA A 284 27.26 9.12 -3.80
N LEU A 285 27.10 8.49 -2.63
CA LEU A 285 28.16 7.67 -2.00
C LEU A 285 28.46 6.38 -2.79
N LEU A 286 27.46 5.83 -3.47
CA LEU A 286 27.59 4.65 -4.34
C LEU A 286 28.10 5.00 -5.74
N ASP A 287 27.83 6.21 -6.25
CA ASP A 287 28.45 6.73 -7.47
C ASP A 287 29.97 6.90 -7.30
N GLY A 288 30.39 7.53 -6.19
CA GLY A 288 31.78 7.67 -5.77
C GLY A 288 32.44 6.42 -5.18
N ALA A 289 31.91 5.22 -5.44
CA ALA A 289 32.22 3.98 -4.74
C ALA A 289 33.73 3.73 -4.50
N ASN A 290 34.07 3.48 -3.25
CA ASN A 290 35.40 3.16 -2.74
C ASN A 290 35.29 2.22 -1.52
N SER A 291 36.42 1.73 -0.99
CA SER A 291 36.44 0.79 0.14
C SER A 291 35.80 1.33 1.44
N GLY A 292 35.72 2.65 1.60
CA GLY A 292 35.05 3.31 2.73
C GLY A 292 33.56 3.62 2.53
N THR A 293 33.00 3.42 1.33
CA THR A 293 31.61 3.79 1.00
C THR A 293 30.59 3.19 1.97
N TRP A 294 30.69 1.89 2.29
CA TRP A 294 29.76 1.24 3.21
C TRP A 294 29.90 1.73 4.66
N ALA A 295 31.10 2.17 5.09
CA ALA A 295 31.29 2.78 6.40
C ALA A 295 30.67 4.19 6.46
N ALA A 296 30.76 4.97 5.37
CA ALA A 296 30.08 6.26 5.25
C ALA A 296 28.55 6.10 5.26
N ILE A 297 28.00 5.16 4.47
CA ILE A 297 26.58 4.82 4.46
C ILE A 297 26.10 4.37 5.84
N LYS A 298 26.86 3.51 6.54
CA LYS A 298 26.54 3.06 7.91
C LYS A 298 26.50 4.21 8.91
N LYS A 299 27.41 5.19 8.78
CA LYS A 299 27.43 6.40 9.63
C LYS A 299 26.21 7.29 9.33
N LEU A 300 25.89 7.53 8.06
CA LEU A 300 24.73 8.30 7.64
C LEU A 300 23.43 7.65 8.14
N LEU A 301 23.22 6.36 7.86
CA LEU A 301 22.05 5.61 8.30
C LEU A 301 21.86 5.68 9.82
N ARG A 302 22.92 5.43 10.61
CA ARG A 302 22.84 5.55 12.08
C ARG A 302 22.51 6.97 12.55
N HIS A 303 22.97 8.01 11.85
CA HIS A 303 22.70 9.40 12.22
C HIS A 303 21.25 9.80 11.90
N GLU A 304 20.83 9.66 10.64
CA GLU A 304 19.49 10.07 10.19
C GLU A 304 18.39 9.24 10.85
N THR A 305 18.59 7.92 11.01
CA THR A 305 17.64 7.07 11.75
C THR A 305 17.54 7.49 13.22
N ALA A 306 18.65 7.81 13.89
CA ALA A 306 18.59 8.27 15.28
C ALA A 306 17.87 9.62 15.43
N LEU A 307 18.07 10.56 14.49
CA LEU A 307 17.34 11.83 14.46
C LEU A 307 15.83 11.61 14.19
N ALA A 308 15.50 10.75 13.22
CA ALA A 308 14.11 10.41 12.89
C ALA A 308 13.41 9.70 14.06
N VAL A 309 14.04 8.71 14.69
CA VAL A 309 13.52 7.99 15.86
C VAL A 309 13.35 8.92 17.06
N ALA A 310 14.28 9.83 17.33
CA ALA A 310 14.14 10.82 18.40
C ALA A 310 12.97 11.78 18.14
N GLY A 311 12.85 12.32 16.93
CA GLY A 311 11.75 13.19 16.52
C GLY A 311 10.39 12.48 16.58
N PHE A 312 10.32 11.24 16.08
CA PHE A 312 9.13 10.41 16.09
C PHE A 312 8.71 10.02 17.51
N SER A 313 9.66 9.58 18.36
CA SER A 313 9.43 9.27 19.79
C SER A 313 8.88 10.46 20.57
N ASN A 314 9.33 11.69 20.25
CA ASN A 314 8.80 12.91 20.84
C ASN A 314 7.38 13.20 20.34
N ALA A 315 7.12 13.05 19.03
CA ALA A 315 5.81 13.30 18.45
C ALA A 315 4.73 12.31 18.94
N ILE A 316 5.05 11.02 19.12
CA ILE A 316 4.12 10.02 19.68
C ILE A 316 3.97 10.09 21.20
N SER A 317 4.75 10.91 21.91
CA SER A 317 4.70 10.98 23.38
C SER A 317 3.34 11.45 23.92
N GLY A 318 2.59 12.26 23.15
CA GLY A 318 1.26 12.74 23.51
C GLY A 318 0.11 11.76 23.29
N PHE A 319 0.38 10.54 22.81
CA PHE A 319 -0.62 9.53 22.43
C PHE A 319 -0.82 8.42 23.50
N ASP A 320 -0.11 8.48 24.63
CA ASP A 320 -0.21 7.53 25.77
C ASP A 320 -0.17 6.05 25.34
N MET A 321 0.79 5.71 24.48
CA MET A 321 0.97 4.37 23.94
C MET A 321 1.69 3.44 24.92
N ASP A 322 1.32 2.16 24.89
CA ASP A 322 2.09 1.13 25.60
C ASP A 322 3.51 0.98 25.03
N GLY A 323 4.46 0.62 25.89
CA GLY A 323 5.86 0.51 25.52
C GLY A 323 6.12 -0.47 24.37
N GLN A 324 5.39 -1.59 24.29
CA GLN A 324 5.60 -2.58 23.24
C GLN A 324 5.13 -2.09 21.87
N SER A 325 4.01 -1.37 21.81
CA SER A 325 3.53 -0.75 20.56
C SER A 325 4.43 0.40 20.13
N LYS A 326 4.95 1.20 21.08
CA LYS A 326 5.96 2.21 20.80
C LYS A 326 7.24 1.60 20.22
N ASP A 327 7.77 0.55 20.85
CA ASP A 327 8.98 -0.14 20.39
C ASP A 327 8.79 -0.79 19.01
N LYS A 328 7.60 -1.35 18.73
CA LYS A 328 7.24 -1.87 17.40
C LYS A 328 7.25 -0.79 16.32
N LEU A 329 6.70 0.40 16.59
CA LEU A 329 6.69 1.51 15.63
C LEU A 329 8.09 2.10 15.40
N ILE A 330 8.91 2.17 16.44
CA ILE A 330 10.33 2.55 16.32
C ILE A 330 11.07 1.52 15.46
N ALA A 331 10.91 0.22 15.76
CA ALA A 331 11.52 -0.85 14.97
C ALA A 331 11.03 -0.88 13.51
N SER A 332 9.77 -0.55 13.22
CA SER A 332 9.32 -0.43 11.82
C SER A 332 9.99 0.75 11.10
N LEU A 333 10.18 1.90 11.76
CA LEU A 333 10.88 3.04 11.18
C LEU A 333 12.38 2.75 10.95
N GLU A 334 13.05 2.05 11.88
CA GLU A 334 14.43 1.58 11.69
C GLU A 334 14.56 0.59 10.53
N ASN A 335 13.61 -0.34 10.39
CA ASN A 335 13.56 -1.30 9.29
C ASN A 335 13.23 -0.61 7.95
N TYR A 336 12.37 0.41 7.95
CA TYR A 336 12.12 1.26 6.77
C TYR A 336 13.42 1.96 6.32
N ALA A 337 14.14 2.57 7.26
CA ALA A 337 15.43 3.23 6.98
C ALA A 337 16.43 2.27 6.32
N ARG A 338 16.55 1.06 6.86
CA ARG A 338 17.37 -0.02 6.27
C ARG A 338 16.86 -0.36 4.87
N GLY A 339 15.55 -0.55 4.70
CA GLY A 339 14.89 -0.85 3.43
C GLY A 339 15.18 0.19 2.33
N VAL A 340 15.17 1.49 2.64
CA VAL A 340 15.55 2.56 1.71
C VAL A 340 16.98 2.37 1.19
N VAL A 341 17.94 2.13 2.11
CA VAL A 341 19.35 1.91 1.73
C VAL A 341 19.52 0.64 0.91
N GLU A 342 18.84 -0.45 1.27
CA GLU A 342 18.88 -1.71 0.52
C GLU A 342 18.24 -1.60 -0.86
N ALA A 343 17.15 -0.83 -1.00
CA ALA A 343 16.50 -0.55 -2.27
C ALA A 343 17.42 0.27 -3.19
N LYS A 344 17.99 1.37 -2.67
CA LYS A 344 18.93 2.22 -3.42
C LYS A 344 20.22 1.48 -3.81
N ALA A 345 20.78 0.66 -2.91
CA ALA A 345 21.93 -0.17 -3.23
C ALA A 345 21.63 -1.17 -4.37
N ARG A 346 20.41 -1.72 -4.41
CA ARG A 346 19.96 -2.63 -5.47
C ARG A 346 19.78 -1.89 -6.81
N GLU A 347 19.21 -0.69 -6.79
CA GLU A 347 19.13 0.19 -7.97
C GLU A 347 20.52 0.49 -8.55
N GLU A 348 21.46 0.93 -7.71
CA GLU A 348 22.84 1.24 -8.14
C GLU A 348 23.59 0.01 -8.65
N SER A 349 23.39 -1.16 -8.05
CA SER A 349 24.01 -2.40 -8.51
C SER A 349 23.56 -2.79 -9.93
N GLY A 350 22.34 -2.41 -10.35
CA GLY A 350 21.88 -2.56 -11.74
C GLY A 350 22.64 -1.66 -12.72
N ARG A 351 23.14 -0.51 -12.25
CA ARG A 351 23.90 0.47 -13.04
C ARG A 351 25.43 0.24 -13.01
N VAL A 352 25.89 -0.80 -12.31
CA VAL A 352 27.32 -1.09 -12.06
C VAL A 352 28.20 -1.09 -13.31
N LEU A 353 27.74 -1.66 -14.43
CA LEU A 353 28.55 -1.75 -15.66
C LEU A 353 28.89 -0.37 -16.23
N ILE A 354 27.93 0.57 -16.20
CA ILE A 354 28.11 1.94 -16.68
C ILE A 354 29.13 2.64 -15.77
N ARG A 355 28.92 2.57 -14.45
CA ARG A 355 29.82 3.15 -13.45
C ARG A 355 31.25 2.58 -13.51
N MET A 356 31.40 1.28 -13.78
CA MET A 356 32.70 0.66 -14.03
C MET A 356 33.41 1.24 -15.27
N LYS A 357 32.67 1.50 -16.36
CA LYS A 357 33.17 2.11 -17.59
C LYS A 357 33.51 3.58 -17.42
N ASP A 358 32.71 4.33 -16.69
CA ASP A 358 32.97 5.75 -16.41
C ASP A 358 34.22 5.88 -15.54
N ARG A 359 34.35 5.06 -14.50
CA ARG A 359 35.55 5.01 -13.65
C ARG A 359 36.80 4.55 -14.42
N PHE A 360 36.64 3.63 -15.39
CA PHE A 360 37.72 3.25 -16.29
C PHE A 360 38.13 4.41 -17.19
N SER A 361 37.18 5.05 -17.86
CA SER A 361 37.41 6.15 -18.81
C SER A 361 38.03 7.37 -18.14
N MET A 362 37.59 7.69 -16.92
CA MET A 362 38.19 8.72 -16.08
C MET A 362 39.68 8.45 -15.85
N LEU A 363 40.05 7.25 -15.39
CA LEU A 363 41.44 6.90 -15.05
C LEU A 363 42.34 6.54 -16.25
N PHE A 364 41.75 6.12 -17.35
CA PHE A 364 42.46 5.72 -18.57
C PHE A 364 42.69 6.91 -19.51
N SER A 365 41.64 7.69 -19.76
CA SER A 365 41.64 8.78 -20.74
C SER A 365 42.07 10.13 -20.17
N HIS A 366 42.28 10.25 -18.85
CA HIS A 366 42.80 11.46 -18.22
C HIS A 366 44.11 11.20 -17.47
N ASP A 367 44.82 12.27 -17.15
CA ASP A 367 45.98 12.27 -16.27
C ASP A 367 45.64 12.61 -14.81
N SER A 368 46.69 12.77 -13.98
CA SER A 368 46.55 13.13 -12.56
C SER A 368 46.03 14.55 -12.33
N GLU A 369 46.05 15.41 -13.35
CA GLU A 369 45.52 16.78 -13.30
C GLU A 369 44.12 16.86 -13.93
N SER A 370 43.49 15.70 -14.20
CA SER A 370 42.19 15.55 -14.86
C SER A 370 42.15 16.07 -16.31
N MET A 371 43.32 16.26 -16.94
CA MET A 371 43.41 16.68 -18.34
C MET A 371 43.33 15.46 -19.28
N PRO A 372 42.68 15.58 -20.46
CA PRO A 372 42.64 14.50 -21.44
C PRO A 372 44.03 14.04 -21.88
N ARG A 373 44.32 12.75 -21.70
CA ARG A 373 45.63 12.14 -21.93
C ARG A 373 45.93 12.00 -23.42
N ILE A 374 47.06 12.54 -23.84
CA ILE A 374 47.61 12.39 -25.20
C ILE A 374 48.64 11.26 -25.19
N TRP A 375 48.55 10.35 -26.16
CA TRP A 375 49.41 9.16 -26.25
C TRP A 375 50.75 9.46 -26.92
N THR A 376 51.67 10.12 -26.20
CA THR A 376 52.92 10.63 -26.76
C THR A 376 54.00 9.56 -26.99
N GLY A 377 53.90 8.41 -26.32
CA GLY A 377 54.84 7.29 -26.44
C GLY A 377 55.73 7.07 -25.20
N LYS A 378 55.59 7.92 -24.17
CA LYS A 378 56.29 7.80 -22.89
C LYS A 378 55.48 7.03 -21.85
N GLU A 379 54.19 6.86 -22.09
CA GLU A 379 53.21 6.30 -21.16
C GLU A 379 53.13 4.77 -21.30
N ASP A 380 53.25 4.03 -20.19
CA ASP A 380 52.94 2.59 -20.19
C ASP A 380 51.43 2.36 -20.16
N ILE A 381 50.84 2.22 -21.35
CA ILE A 381 49.41 1.90 -21.55
C ILE A 381 49.01 0.64 -20.78
N ARG A 382 49.91 -0.36 -20.64
CA ARG A 382 49.61 -1.61 -19.92
C ARG A 382 49.49 -1.37 -18.41
N ALA A 383 50.37 -0.55 -17.82
CA ALA A 383 50.28 -0.17 -16.42
C ALA A 383 49.05 0.70 -16.13
N ILE A 384 48.74 1.67 -17.01
CA ILE A 384 47.53 2.51 -16.89
C ILE A 384 46.27 1.65 -17.00
N THR A 385 46.20 0.76 -18.00
CA THR A 385 45.08 -0.19 -18.16
C THR A 385 44.92 -1.11 -16.95
N LYS A 386 46.02 -1.62 -16.36
CA LYS A 386 45.97 -2.45 -15.15
C LYS A 386 45.39 -1.66 -13.97
N THR A 387 45.78 -0.40 -13.81
CA THR A 387 45.33 0.50 -12.74
C THR A 387 43.87 0.89 -12.90
N ALA A 388 43.45 1.30 -14.10
CA ALA A 388 42.06 1.61 -14.38
C ALA A 388 41.15 0.38 -14.20
N ARG A 389 41.57 -0.81 -14.67
CA ARG A 389 40.84 -2.07 -14.45
C ARG A 389 40.77 -2.45 -12.96
N SER A 390 41.84 -2.27 -12.17
CA SER A 390 41.77 -2.58 -10.72
C SER A 390 40.84 -1.62 -9.97
N ALA A 391 40.78 -0.35 -10.34
CA ALA A 391 39.85 0.61 -9.77
C ALA A 391 38.38 0.29 -10.11
N SER A 392 38.06 -0.04 -11.36
CA SER A 392 36.72 -0.51 -11.74
C SER A 392 36.35 -1.83 -11.06
N LEU A 393 37.31 -2.71 -10.79
CA LEU A 393 37.06 -3.95 -10.04
C LEU A 393 36.77 -3.70 -8.56
N LYS A 394 37.44 -2.72 -7.93
CA LYS A 394 37.11 -2.28 -6.57
C LYS A 394 35.68 -1.73 -6.51
N LEU A 395 35.28 -0.91 -7.48
CA LEU A 395 33.89 -0.42 -7.59
C LEU A 395 32.89 -1.58 -7.70
N LEU A 396 33.16 -2.58 -8.55
CA LEU A 396 32.35 -3.80 -8.62
C LEU A 396 32.26 -4.48 -7.24
N SER A 397 33.39 -4.70 -6.55
CA SER A 397 33.43 -5.36 -5.24
C SER A 397 32.60 -4.65 -4.15
N VAL A 398 32.50 -3.31 -4.21
CA VAL A 398 31.63 -2.51 -3.34
C VAL A 398 30.16 -2.77 -3.66
N MET A 399 29.79 -2.85 -4.95
CA MET A 399 28.42 -3.06 -5.42
C MET A 399 27.93 -4.53 -5.42
N VAL A 400 28.78 -5.51 -5.12
CA VAL A 400 28.39 -6.93 -5.07
C VAL A 400 27.41 -7.25 -3.92
N ALA A 401 27.58 -6.62 -2.75
CA ALA A 401 26.84 -6.97 -1.54
C ALA A 401 26.67 -5.80 -0.58
N ILE A 402 25.56 -5.83 0.16
CA ILE A 402 25.18 -4.85 1.18
C ILE A 402 25.97 -5.12 2.48
N ARG A 403 26.73 -4.13 2.95
CA ARG A 403 27.59 -4.22 4.15
C ARG A 403 27.14 -3.25 5.26
N LEU A 404 25.89 -3.40 5.70
CA LEU A 404 25.31 -2.59 6.78
C LEU A 404 25.66 -3.09 8.19
N ASP A 405 26.07 -4.34 8.31
CA ASP A 405 26.48 -4.97 9.56
C ASP A 405 28.02 -5.09 9.61
N ASP A 406 28.62 -5.53 10.72
CA ASP A 406 30.08 -5.50 10.95
C ASP A 406 30.80 -6.78 10.45
N ASP A 407 30.17 -7.52 9.54
CA ASP A 407 30.67 -8.77 8.95
C ASP A 407 31.83 -8.51 7.95
N VAL A 408 32.95 -9.20 8.13
CA VAL A 408 34.13 -9.09 7.24
C VAL A 408 34.00 -10.06 6.06
N ASP A 409 33.95 -9.52 4.84
CA ASP A 409 33.84 -10.29 3.61
C ASP A 409 35.15 -10.42 2.82
N ASN A 410 35.23 -11.47 1.99
CA ASN A 410 36.40 -11.77 1.16
C ASN A 410 36.16 -11.41 -0.33
N ILE A 411 35.15 -10.58 -0.68
CA ILE A 411 34.78 -10.36 -2.09
C ILE A 411 35.92 -9.72 -2.88
N GLU A 412 36.50 -8.61 -2.40
CA GLU A 412 37.54 -7.87 -3.15
C GLU A 412 38.75 -8.76 -3.46
N THR A 413 39.19 -9.58 -2.50
CA THR A 413 40.31 -10.51 -2.68
C THR A 413 39.98 -11.63 -3.67
N THR A 414 38.77 -12.19 -3.61
CA THR A 414 38.34 -13.29 -4.50
C THR A 414 38.12 -12.79 -5.93
N LEU A 415 37.52 -11.62 -6.11
CA LEU A 415 37.39 -11.00 -7.42
C LEU A 415 38.76 -10.65 -8.01
N SER A 416 39.67 -10.08 -7.21
CA SER A 416 41.00 -9.70 -7.68
C SER A 416 41.80 -10.90 -8.20
N SER A 417 41.87 -11.99 -7.43
CA SER A 417 42.61 -13.20 -7.82
C SER A 417 41.99 -13.90 -9.03
N ALA A 418 40.66 -14.06 -9.05
CA ALA A 418 39.97 -14.76 -10.13
C ALA A 418 39.93 -13.97 -11.45
N LEU A 419 39.86 -12.64 -11.39
CA LEU A 419 39.58 -11.80 -12.56
C LEU A 419 40.78 -11.03 -13.10
N MET A 420 41.76 -10.63 -12.27
CA MET A 420 42.94 -9.87 -12.75
C MET A 420 44.08 -10.77 -13.22
N ASP A 421 44.36 -11.87 -12.52
CA ASP A 421 45.55 -12.70 -12.74
C ASP A 421 45.37 -13.80 -13.80
N THR A 422 44.77 -13.44 -14.95
CA THR A 422 44.52 -14.36 -16.07
C THR A 422 45.81 -14.91 -16.74
N LYS A 423 47.01 -14.53 -16.28
CA LYS A 423 48.27 -14.79 -16.99
C LYS A 423 48.93 -16.16 -16.75
N ASN A 424 48.49 -16.94 -15.76
CA ASN A 424 49.15 -18.22 -15.40
C ASN A 424 48.39 -19.48 -15.86
N ASN A 425 47.12 -19.39 -16.25
CA ASN A 425 46.30 -20.56 -16.60
C ASN A 425 46.60 -21.16 -18.00
N ALA A 426 47.55 -20.59 -18.76
CA ALA A 426 48.02 -21.15 -20.02
C ALA A 426 49.28 -22.02 -19.89
N ALA A 427 49.89 -22.09 -18.70
CA ALA A 427 51.22 -22.68 -18.51
C ALA A 427 51.36 -23.52 -17.21
N VAL A 428 50.33 -24.30 -16.87
CA VAL A 428 50.46 -25.41 -15.91
C VAL A 428 49.97 -26.70 -16.58
N LYS A 429 50.85 -27.32 -17.35
CA LYS A 429 50.75 -28.76 -17.64
C LYS A 429 51.37 -29.52 -16.46
N ASP A 430 50.60 -29.69 -15.39
CA ASP A 430 50.84 -30.82 -14.50
C ASP A 430 49.58 -31.22 -13.72
N ARG A 431 49.57 -32.48 -13.26
CA ARG A 431 48.38 -33.20 -12.78
C ARG A 431 47.86 -32.72 -11.42
N SER A 432 46.55 -32.93 -11.23
CA SER A 432 45.79 -32.92 -9.97
C SER A 432 45.70 -31.61 -9.17
N ILE A 433 44.57 -30.93 -9.31
CA ILE A 433 43.46 -30.84 -8.31
C ILE A 433 42.25 -30.27 -9.08
N ILE A 434 41.02 -30.57 -8.66
CA ILE A 434 39.82 -29.93 -9.24
C ILE A 434 39.91 -28.43 -8.92
N THR A 435 40.22 -27.61 -9.91
CA THR A 435 40.23 -26.15 -9.78
C THR A 435 38.80 -25.65 -9.65
N PHE A 436 38.28 -25.65 -8.42
CA PHE A 436 37.03 -24.98 -8.07
C PHE A 436 37.15 -23.51 -8.51
N ASP A 437 36.35 -23.13 -9.50
CA ASP A 437 36.20 -21.74 -9.89
C ASP A 437 35.35 -21.03 -8.83
N PRO A 438 35.92 -20.13 -8.01
CA PRO A 438 35.19 -19.48 -6.93
C PRO A 438 34.05 -18.59 -7.44
N LEU A 439 34.02 -18.27 -8.74
CA LEU A 439 32.96 -17.52 -9.40
C LEU A 439 31.94 -18.38 -10.15
N ALA A 440 32.02 -19.72 -10.04
CA ALA A 440 31.01 -20.64 -10.55
C ALA A 440 29.87 -20.92 -9.55
N SER A 441 29.99 -20.47 -8.29
CA SER A 441 28.92 -20.57 -7.29
C SER A 441 27.77 -19.61 -7.59
N SER A 442 26.53 -20.03 -7.28
CA SER A 442 25.34 -19.18 -7.32
C SER A 442 25.25 -18.20 -6.15
N SER A 443 26.00 -18.43 -5.06
CA SER A 443 25.98 -17.63 -3.83
C SER A 443 27.40 -17.38 -3.28
N TRP A 444 27.52 -16.37 -2.42
CA TRP A 444 28.77 -16.03 -1.73
C TRP A 444 28.84 -16.76 -0.38
N GLU A 445 29.94 -17.47 -0.12
CA GLU A 445 30.12 -18.38 1.04
C GLU A 445 29.90 -17.74 2.43
N LYS A 446 30.04 -16.42 2.55
CA LYS A 446 29.90 -15.66 3.81
C LYS A 446 28.77 -14.63 3.82
N ILE A 447 27.90 -14.59 2.80
CA ILE A 447 26.92 -13.51 2.65
C ILE A 447 25.53 -14.10 2.37
N PRO A 448 24.50 -13.78 3.17
CA PRO A 448 23.15 -14.28 2.93
C PRO A 448 22.56 -13.71 1.63
N SER A 449 21.68 -14.46 0.99
CA SER A 449 21.07 -14.09 -0.29
C SER A 449 20.33 -12.75 -0.25
N SER A 450 19.77 -12.35 0.90
CA SER A 450 19.10 -11.05 1.09
C SER A 450 20.04 -9.85 0.93
N ARG A 451 21.32 -10.00 1.32
CA ARG A 451 22.35 -8.95 1.19
C ARG A 451 23.16 -9.03 -0.12
N THR A 452 22.95 -10.08 -0.92
CA THR A 452 23.63 -10.26 -2.21
C THR A 452 22.94 -9.43 -3.28
N LEU A 453 23.66 -8.50 -3.90
CA LEU A 453 23.18 -7.69 -5.02
C LEU A 453 23.55 -8.31 -6.37
N ILE A 454 24.79 -8.82 -6.47
CA ILE A 454 25.33 -9.42 -7.68
C ILE A 454 25.91 -10.79 -7.33
N THR A 455 25.46 -11.84 -8.02
CA THR A 455 25.96 -13.22 -7.83
C THR A 455 27.39 -13.37 -8.39
N PRO A 456 28.19 -14.35 -7.93
CA PRO A 456 29.54 -14.59 -8.47
C PRO A 456 29.56 -14.83 -9.98
N VAL A 457 28.57 -15.57 -10.51
CA VAL A 457 28.39 -15.81 -11.95
C VAL A 457 28.09 -14.52 -12.72
N GLN A 458 27.22 -13.64 -12.19
CA GLN A 458 26.97 -12.33 -12.79
C GLN A 458 28.23 -11.44 -12.76
N CYS A 459 29.01 -11.45 -11.68
CA CYS A 459 30.29 -10.72 -11.61
C CYS A 459 31.24 -11.15 -12.74
N LYS A 460 31.34 -12.45 -13.01
CA LYS A 460 32.15 -13.01 -14.11
C LYS A 460 31.63 -12.60 -15.49
N SER A 461 30.31 -12.51 -15.67
CA SER A 461 29.67 -12.03 -16.91
C SER A 461 29.91 -10.53 -17.13
N LEU A 462 29.59 -9.69 -16.13
CA LEU A 462 29.82 -8.24 -16.12
C LEU A 462 31.28 -7.89 -16.39
N TRP A 463 32.22 -8.61 -15.77
CA TRP A 463 33.65 -8.40 -16.00
C TRP A 463 34.09 -8.74 -17.44
N ARG A 464 33.52 -9.78 -18.05
CA ARG A 464 33.77 -10.10 -19.47
C ARG A 464 33.23 -9.00 -20.38
N GLN A 465 31.99 -8.57 -20.17
CA GLN A 465 31.39 -7.49 -20.95
C GLN A 465 32.17 -6.19 -20.81
N PHE A 466 32.50 -5.77 -19.58
CA PHE A 466 33.35 -4.64 -19.27
C PHE A 466 34.72 -4.72 -19.97
N ARG A 467 35.36 -5.90 -20.00
CA ARG A 467 36.61 -6.09 -20.73
C ARG A 467 36.44 -5.88 -22.23
N THR A 468 35.46 -6.52 -22.86
CA THR A 468 35.21 -6.38 -24.31
C THR A 468 34.93 -4.93 -24.70
N GLU A 469 34.09 -4.22 -23.94
CA GLU A 469 33.74 -2.82 -24.23
C GLU A 469 34.92 -1.85 -24.01
N THR A 470 35.78 -2.09 -23.02
CA THR A 470 36.97 -1.26 -22.78
C THR A 470 38.18 -1.62 -23.65
N GLU A 471 38.24 -2.84 -24.19
CA GLU A 471 39.34 -3.32 -25.02
C GLU A 471 39.46 -2.56 -26.35
N TYR A 472 38.35 -2.10 -26.93
CA TYR A 472 38.36 -1.20 -28.08
C TYR A 472 39.12 0.11 -27.76
N THR A 473 38.79 0.76 -26.64
CA THR A 473 39.45 2.01 -26.20
C THR A 473 40.93 1.82 -25.91
N VAL A 474 41.32 0.68 -25.30
CA VAL A 474 42.74 0.34 -25.08
C VAL A 474 43.47 0.10 -26.41
N THR A 475 42.83 -0.58 -27.36
CA THR A 475 43.41 -0.84 -28.69
C THR A 475 43.57 0.45 -29.50
N GLN A 476 42.60 1.37 -29.40
CA GLN A 476 42.66 2.70 -29.99
C GLN A 476 43.81 3.55 -29.41
N ALA A 477 44.05 3.48 -28.10
CA ALA A 477 45.20 4.14 -27.48
C ALA A 477 46.54 3.57 -27.97
N ILE A 478 46.65 2.25 -28.10
CA ILE A 478 47.86 1.59 -28.63
C ILE A 478 48.10 1.99 -30.09
N SER A 479 47.07 1.98 -30.94
CA SER A 479 47.21 2.36 -32.35
C SER A 479 47.53 3.85 -32.52
N ALA A 480 46.99 4.72 -31.66
CA ALA A 480 47.36 6.14 -31.61
C ALA A 480 48.82 6.34 -31.19
N GLN A 481 49.29 5.62 -30.17
CA GLN A 481 50.69 5.66 -29.72
C GLN A 481 51.65 5.15 -30.80
N GLU A 482 51.29 4.06 -31.50
CA GLU A 482 52.05 3.55 -32.65
C GLU A 482 52.07 4.54 -33.82
N ALA A 483 50.93 5.17 -34.15
CA ALA A 483 50.86 6.18 -35.19
C ALA A 483 51.75 7.39 -34.86
N HIS A 484 51.71 7.87 -33.62
CA HIS A 484 52.59 8.95 -33.14
C HIS A 484 54.08 8.57 -33.27
N LYS A 485 54.44 7.35 -32.87
CA LYS A 485 55.81 6.81 -33.01
C LYS A 485 56.25 6.67 -34.47
N ARG A 486 55.35 6.27 -35.38
CA ARG A 486 55.63 6.17 -36.83
C ARG A 486 55.80 7.55 -37.47
N ASN A 487 55.00 8.54 -37.08
CA ASN A 487 55.10 9.92 -37.58
C ASN A 487 56.48 10.53 -37.29
N ASN A 488 57.03 10.30 -36.09
CA ASN A 488 58.35 10.80 -35.70
C ASN A 488 59.53 10.17 -36.48
N ASN A 489 59.28 9.11 -37.26
CA ASN A 489 60.27 8.45 -38.12
C ASN A 489 60.10 8.79 -39.62
N TRP A 490 59.22 9.72 -39.99
CA TRP A 490 59.01 10.11 -41.39
C TRP A 490 60.14 11.01 -41.91
N LEU A 491 61.29 10.41 -42.18
CA LEU A 491 62.23 10.97 -43.15
C LEU A 491 61.56 10.97 -44.53
N PRO A 492 61.69 12.03 -45.34
CA PRO A 492 61.19 12.03 -46.71
C PRO A 492 61.84 10.88 -47.50
N PRO A 493 61.15 10.30 -48.50
CA PRO A 493 61.66 9.16 -49.26
C PRO A 493 63.08 9.40 -49.80
N PRO A 494 63.95 8.37 -49.93
CA PRO A 494 65.34 8.58 -50.36
C PRO A 494 65.48 9.33 -51.70
N TRP A 495 64.56 9.11 -52.65
CA TRP A 495 64.52 9.86 -53.90
C TRP A 495 64.20 11.35 -53.70
N ALA A 496 63.37 11.70 -52.71
CA ALA A 496 63.02 13.08 -52.38
C ALA A 496 64.18 13.76 -51.65
N ILE A 497 64.91 13.06 -50.78
CA ILE A 497 66.17 13.55 -50.19
C ILE A 497 67.18 13.86 -51.29
N VAL A 498 67.39 12.93 -52.24
CA VAL A 498 68.31 13.14 -53.38
C VAL A 498 67.85 14.30 -54.27
N ALA A 499 66.55 14.40 -54.58
CA ALA A 499 66.01 15.51 -55.38
C ALA A 499 66.21 16.87 -54.69
N LEU A 500 65.99 16.94 -53.38
CA LEU A 500 66.14 18.17 -52.58
C LEU A 500 67.63 18.59 -52.47
N VAL A 501 68.56 17.61 -52.41
CA VAL A 501 70.01 17.87 -52.46
C VAL A 501 70.49 18.32 -53.85
N VAL A 502 69.93 17.78 -54.94
CA VAL A 502 70.36 18.09 -56.32
C VAL A 502 69.73 19.37 -56.87
N LEU A 503 68.44 19.63 -56.61
CA LEU A 503 67.75 20.83 -57.08
C LEU A 503 67.90 22.01 -56.10
N GLY A 504 68.10 21.74 -54.81
CA GLY A 504 67.93 22.73 -53.75
C GLY A 504 66.46 22.90 -53.34
N PHE A 505 66.24 23.31 -52.08
CA PHE A 505 64.90 23.35 -51.47
C PHE A 505 63.94 24.32 -52.17
N ASN A 506 64.44 25.46 -52.66
CA ASN A 506 63.62 26.49 -53.29
C ASN A 506 63.05 26.02 -54.66
N GLU A 507 63.92 25.49 -55.52
CA GLU A 507 63.57 24.89 -56.82
C GLU A 507 62.67 23.66 -56.69
N PHE A 508 62.91 22.81 -55.67
CA PHE A 508 62.05 21.65 -55.42
C PHE A 508 60.62 22.06 -55.02
N MET A 509 60.48 23.13 -54.23
CA MET A 509 59.16 23.65 -53.85
C MET A 509 58.44 24.37 -55.01
N THR A 510 59.15 25.05 -55.92
CA THR A 510 58.53 25.59 -57.15
C THR A 510 58.09 24.48 -58.12
N LEU A 511 58.85 23.39 -58.22
CA LEU A 511 58.48 22.20 -59.00
C LEU A 511 57.18 21.55 -58.49
N LEU A 512 57.04 21.37 -57.17
CA LEU A 512 55.84 20.79 -56.55
C LEU A 512 54.63 21.73 -56.61
N ARG A 513 54.84 23.03 -56.51
CA ARG A 513 53.75 24.02 -56.44
C ARG A 513 53.12 24.36 -57.80
N ASN A 514 53.83 24.10 -58.91
CA ASN A 514 53.35 24.44 -60.24
C ASN A 514 53.37 23.20 -61.17
N PRO A 515 52.22 22.52 -61.38
CA PRO A 515 52.15 21.23 -62.08
C PRO A 515 52.55 21.31 -63.57
N LEU A 516 52.59 22.51 -64.16
CA LEU A 516 53.00 22.70 -65.54
C LEU A 516 54.49 22.40 -65.77
N TYR A 517 55.39 22.68 -64.82
CA TYR A 517 56.81 22.35 -64.98
C TYR A 517 57.06 20.85 -65.04
N LEU A 518 56.30 20.07 -64.27
CA LEU A 518 56.32 18.60 -64.30
C LEU A 518 55.90 18.07 -65.69
N GLY A 519 54.85 18.67 -66.29
CA GLY A 519 54.44 18.38 -67.66
C GLY A 519 55.49 18.76 -68.71
N VAL A 520 56.11 19.94 -68.59
CA VAL A 520 57.17 20.39 -69.52
C VAL A 520 58.42 19.50 -69.44
N ILE A 521 58.84 19.09 -68.24
CA ILE A 521 59.97 18.16 -68.05
C ILE A 521 59.64 16.78 -68.64
N PHE A 522 58.41 16.30 -68.47
CA PHE A 522 57.97 15.03 -69.06
C PHE A 522 57.96 15.07 -70.60
N VAL A 523 57.44 16.14 -71.21
CA VAL A 523 57.48 16.34 -72.68
C VAL A 523 58.93 16.49 -73.17
N GLY A 524 59.77 17.25 -72.46
CA GLY A 524 61.19 17.39 -72.77
C GLY A 524 61.94 16.05 -72.71
N PHE A 525 61.67 15.22 -71.70
CA PHE A 525 62.22 13.87 -71.59
C PHE A 525 61.79 12.98 -72.77
N LEU A 526 60.52 13.03 -73.18
CA LEU A 526 60.04 12.28 -74.35
C LEU A 526 60.72 12.74 -75.65
N LEU A 527 60.93 14.05 -75.83
CA LEU A 527 61.64 14.61 -76.99
C LEU A 527 63.13 14.21 -77.00
N ILE A 528 63.80 14.28 -75.84
CA ILE A 528 65.20 13.83 -75.69
C ILE A 528 65.31 12.33 -75.98
N LYS A 529 64.37 11.50 -75.49
CA LYS A 529 64.34 10.07 -75.80
C LYS A 529 64.08 9.80 -77.29
N ALA A 530 63.18 10.56 -77.92
CA ALA A 530 62.91 10.44 -79.35
C ALA A 530 64.15 10.81 -80.20
N LEU A 531 64.86 11.88 -79.83
CA LEU A 531 66.14 12.25 -80.44
C LEU A 531 67.22 11.18 -80.21
N TRP A 532 67.33 10.62 -79.00
CA TRP A 532 68.29 9.54 -78.70
C TRP A 532 68.08 8.32 -79.60
N VAL A 533 66.82 7.93 -79.81
CA VAL A 533 66.44 6.81 -80.70
C VAL A 533 66.68 7.15 -82.18
N GLN A 534 66.43 8.39 -82.62
CA GLN A 534 66.59 8.79 -84.03
C GLN A 534 68.04 9.11 -84.44
N LEU A 535 68.90 9.53 -83.51
CA LEU A 535 70.33 9.78 -83.77
C LEU A 535 71.20 8.52 -83.65
N ASP A 536 70.63 7.35 -83.33
CA ASP A 536 71.32 6.06 -83.09
C ASP A 536 72.67 6.22 -82.36
N ILE A 537 72.60 6.92 -81.22
CA ILE A 537 73.78 7.37 -80.46
C ILE A 537 74.64 6.16 -80.03
N SER A 538 74.00 5.02 -79.76
CA SER A 538 74.64 3.75 -79.45
C SER A 538 75.43 3.15 -80.62
N GLY A 539 75.01 3.42 -81.86
CA GLY A 539 75.70 3.02 -83.09
C GLY A 539 76.91 3.90 -83.41
N GLU A 540 76.78 5.22 -83.34
CA GLU A 540 77.85 6.16 -83.76
C GLU A 540 79.02 6.24 -82.76
N PHE A 541 78.76 6.13 -81.45
CA PHE A 541 79.84 6.19 -80.43
C PHE A 541 80.73 4.94 -80.37
N ARG A 542 80.44 3.87 -81.12
CA ARG A 542 81.32 2.70 -81.24
C ARG A 542 82.69 3.01 -81.84
N ASN A 543 82.82 4.09 -82.61
CA ASN A 543 84.07 4.49 -83.26
C ASN A 543 84.88 5.53 -82.46
N GLY A 544 84.55 5.75 -81.18
CA GLY A 544 85.24 6.67 -80.28
C GLY A 544 84.58 8.03 -80.13
N ALA A 545 84.89 8.73 -79.04
CA ALA A 545 84.16 9.92 -78.61
C ALA A 545 84.30 11.14 -79.54
N LEU A 546 85.49 11.34 -80.14
CA LEU A 546 85.77 12.49 -81.02
C LEU A 546 85.05 12.40 -82.38
N PRO A 547 85.10 11.26 -83.11
CA PRO A 547 84.30 11.09 -84.33
C PRO A 547 82.79 11.15 -84.07
N GLY A 548 82.31 10.56 -82.97
CA GLY A 548 80.89 10.56 -82.60
C GLY A 548 80.33 11.98 -82.41
N LEU A 549 81.02 12.83 -81.65
CA LEU A 549 80.58 14.22 -81.41
C LEU A 549 80.51 15.06 -82.70
N LEU A 550 81.47 14.89 -83.61
CA LEU A 550 81.48 15.60 -84.90
C LEU A 550 80.37 15.10 -85.83
N SER A 551 80.14 13.78 -85.89
CA SER A 551 79.01 13.19 -86.63
C SER A 551 77.67 13.72 -86.12
N LEU A 552 77.43 13.63 -84.80
CA LEU A 552 76.22 14.17 -84.17
C LEU A 552 76.03 15.65 -84.50
N SER A 553 77.07 16.49 -84.39
CA SER A 553 76.95 17.94 -84.65
C SER A 553 76.49 18.26 -86.09
N SER A 554 76.91 17.47 -87.07
CA SER A 554 76.53 17.67 -88.48
C SER A 554 75.11 17.17 -88.79
N LYS A 555 74.61 16.18 -88.04
CA LYS A 555 73.26 15.61 -88.19
C LYS A 555 72.20 16.31 -87.33
N PHE A 556 72.57 16.89 -86.20
CA PHE A 556 71.64 17.45 -85.21
C PHE A 556 70.71 18.54 -85.80
N LEU A 557 71.27 19.51 -86.51
CA LEU A 557 70.51 20.58 -87.17
C LEU A 557 69.53 20.06 -88.23
N PRO A 558 69.93 19.28 -89.25
CA PRO A 558 68.99 18.75 -90.24
C PRO A 558 67.94 17.82 -89.62
N THR A 559 68.26 17.00 -88.61
CA THR A 559 67.25 16.13 -87.96
C THR A 559 66.21 16.93 -87.18
N ILE A 560 66.62 17.96 -86.42
CA ILE A 560 65.68 18.87 -85.74
C ILE A 560 64.80 19.62 -86.75
N MET A 561 65.38 20.11 -87.84
CA MET A 561 64.62 20.81 -88.87
C MET A 561 63.63 19.88 -89.59
N ASN A 562 63.98 18.60 -89.79
CA ASN A 562 63.09 17.60 -90.37
C ASN A 562 61.96 17.17 -89.39
N LEU A 563 62.25 17.11 -88.08
CA LEU A 563 61.25 16.88 -87.03
C LEU A 563 60.26 18.05 -86.92
N LEU A 564 60.76 19.30 -86.87
CA LEU A 564 59.93 20.50 -86.89
C LEU A 564 59.08 20.59 -88.16
N LYS A 565 59.65 20.24 -89.31
CA LYS A 565 58.92 20.23 -90.58
C LYS A 565 57.85 19.13 -90.63
N ARG A 566 58.14 17.91 -90.14
CA ARG A 566 57.11 16.86 -89.96
C ARG A 566 56.01 17.27 -88.99
N LEU A 567 56.35 17.86 -87.84
CA LEU A 567 55.36 18.34 -86.86
C LEU A 567 54.50 19.48 -87.42
N ALA A 568 55.05 20.33 -88.29
CA ALA A 568 54.28 21.35 -89.01
C ALA A 568 53.40 20.76 -90.13
N GLU A 569 53.90 19.78 -90.89
CA GLU A 569 53.17 19.15 -92.00
C GLU A 569 52.06 18.19 -91.54
N GLU A 570 52.22 17.51 -90.40
CA GLU A 570 51.20 16.63 -89.80
C GLU A 570 50.04 17.43 -89.16
N GLY A 571 50.28 18.70 -88.82
CA GLY A 571 49.25 19.62 -88.30
C GLY A 571 48.33 20.23 -89.36
N GLN A 572 48.51 19.91 -90.65
CA GLN A 572 47.93 20.69 -91.76
C GLN A 572 47.39 19.87 -92.94
N LYS A 573 46.96 18.60 -92.74
CA LYS A 573 46.29 17.79 -93.78
C LYS A 573 44.89 17.31 -93.37
N PRO A 574 43.85 17.48 -94.22
CA PRO A 574 42.50 16.96 -93.95
C PRO A 574 42.37 15.46 -94.24
N ALA A 575 41.31 14.84 -93.70
CA ALA A 575 40.99 13.44 -93.90
C ALA A 575 40.20 13.17 -95.20
N THR A 576 40.50 12.04 -95.86
CA THR A 576 39.54 11.26 -96.67
C THR A 576 39.98 9.79 -96.79
N ALA A 577 39.01 8.90 -96.99
CA ALA A 577 39.19 7.46 -97.16
C ALA A 577 39.56 7.07 -98.61
N ASP A 578 40.00 5.83 -98.83
CA ASP A 578 39.12 4.86 -99.52
C ASP A 578 39.55 3.38 -99.39
N SER A 579 38.65 2.46 -99.79
CA SER A 579 38.76 1.00 -99.62
C SER A 579 38.93 0.21 -100.93
N GLN A 580 39.63 -0.95 -100.89
CA GLN A 580 39.28 -2.20 -101.61
C GLN A 580 40.21 -3.37 -101.13
N ARG A 581 39.73 -4.53 -100.63
CA ARG A 581 39.11 -5.70 -101.34
C ARG A 581 40.03 -6.27 -102.43
N ASN A 582 40.60 -7.47 -102.34
CA ASN A 582 40.00 -8.84 -102.36
C ASN A 582 41.15 -9.90 -102.22
N ALA A 583 41.01 -11.22 -101.97
CA ALA A 583 39.92 -12.09 -101.48
C ALA A 583 40.43 -13.53 -101.14
N THR A 584 39.66 -14.26 -100.31
CA THR A 584 39.42 -15.73 -100.27
C THR A 584 40.55 -16.78 -100.32
N LYS A 585 40.59 -17.64 -99.26
CA LYS A 585 40.33 -19.10 -99.37
C LYS A 585 39.92 -19.73 -98.03
N SER A 586 39.28 -20.90 -98.07
CA SER A 586 38.50 -21.54 -96.98
C SER A 586 39.18 -22.74 -96.30
N TYR A 587 38.79 -23.10 -95.07
CA TYR A 587 37.95 -24.29 -94.74
C TYR A 587 37.62 -24.40 -93.22
N GLN A 588 36.63 -25.23 -92.85
CA GLN A 588 35.91 -25.22 -91.56
C GLN A 588 36.20 -26.41 -90.62
N ASN A 589 35.96 -26.21 -89.31
CA ASN A 589 35.06 -26.97 -88.40
C ASN A 589 35.56 -26.78 -86.94
N GLY A 590 34.77 -26.54 -85.87
CA GLY A 590 33.35 -26.25 -85.60
C GLY A 590 33.24 -25.78 -84.12
N SER A 591 32.11 -25.51 -83.46
CA SER A 591 30.67 -25.51 -83.81
C SER A 591 29.89 -24.53 -82.87
N SER A 592 28.57 -24.71 -82.70
CA SER A 592 27.63 -23.80 -81.97
C SER A 592 26.58 -24.65 -81.18
N PRO A 593 25.37 -24.19 -80.69
CA PRO A 593 24.74 -22.84 -80.66
C PRO A 593 23.82 -22.44 -79.45
N LEU A 594 23.27 -21.18 -79.49
CA LEU A 594 22.02 -20.62 -78.88
C LEU A 594 21.90 -20.48 -77.33
N SER A 595 21.15 -19.54 -76.71
CA SER A 595 20.28 -18.41 -77.16
C SER A 595 19.94 -17.40 -76.01
N ASP A 596 19.75 -16.10 -76.32
CA ASP A 596 18.75 -15.10 -75.79
C ASP A 596 18.54 -14.84 -74.27
N SER A 597 18.12 -13.66 -73.75
CA SER A 597 17.71 -12.33 -74.28
C SER A 597 17.56 -11.23 -73.17
N SER A 598 17.54 -9.93 -73.56
CA SER A 598 16.87 -8.74 -72.90
C SER A 598 17.17 -8.35 -71.42
N SER A 599 17.04 -7.10 -70.92
CA SER A 599 16.85 -5.74 -71.49
C SER A 599 17.07 -4.64 -70.40
N SER A 600 17.47 -3.42 -70.79
CA SER A 600 17.43 -2.16 -69.97
C SER A 600 16.13 -1.34 -70.30
N PRO A 601 15.89 -0.02 -70.02
CA PRO A 601 16.76 1.08 -69.48
C PRO A 601 16.06 2.20 -68.63
N SER A 602 16.72 3.38 -68.50
CA SER A 602 16.20 4.79 -68.41
C SER A 602 15.42 5.26 -67.14
N SER A 603 15.82 6.33 -66.40
CA SER A 603 15.80 7.81 -66.67
C SER A 603 14.38 8.45 -66.51
N SER A 604 14.13 9.71 -66.10
CA SER A 604 14.94 10.93 -65.90
C SER A 604 14.23 12.06 -65.08
N SER A 605 15.01 13.06 -64.64
CA SER A 605 14.75 14.54 -64.62
C SER A 605 13.80 15.26 -63.62
N ALA A 606 14.40 16.29 -62.95
CA ALA A 606 13.88 17.64 -62.61
C ALA A 606 12.65 17.80 -61.67
N SER A 607 12.43 18.92 -60.95
CA SER A 607 13.25 20.05 -60.44
C SER A 607 12.36 20.90 -59.50
N SER A 608 12.91 21.55 -58.47
CA SER A 608 12.41 22.78 -57.76
C SER A 608 10.95 22.84 -57.25
N GLY A 609 10.63 23.34 -56.05
CA GLY A 609 11.46 23.88 -54.96
C GLY A 609 10.61 24.69 -53.97
N VAL A 610 11.13 24.87 -52.74
CA VAL A 610 10.82 25.90 -51.72
C VAL A 610 9.35 26.14 -51.32
N ILE A 611 9.04 25.97 -50.03
CA ILE A 611 8.42 26.95 -49.09
C ILE A 611 7.98 26.21 -47.80
N SER A 612 8.48 26.65 -46.66
CA SER A 612 7.92 26.42 -45.31
C SER A 612 7.08 27.67 -44.93
N PRO A 613 6.16 27.67 -43.93
CA PRO A 613 6.23 26.90 -42.68
C PRO A 613 4.88 26.49 -42.02
N GLN A 614 4.98 26.02 -40.76
CA GLN A 614 4.13 26.37 -39.60
C GLN A 614 3.13 25.32 -39.05
N ASN A 615 3.29 25.10 -37.72
CA ASN A 615 2.38 24.63 -36.65
C ASN A 615 1.24 23.62 -36.90
N GLY A 616 1.10 22.69 -35.96
CA GLY A 616 -0.12 21.92 -35.72
C GLY A 616 0.03 20.91 -34.59
N THR A 617 -0.42 21.26 -33.37
CA THR A 617 -0.47 20.36 -32.21
C THR A 617 -1.90 19.82 -32.08
N GLU A 618 -2.09 18.51 -31.91
CA GLU A 618 -3.21 17.85 -31.20
C GLU A 618 -2.99 16.32 -31.31
N TYR A 619 -2.95 15.54 -30.21
CA TYR A 619 -4.07 15.07 -29.39
C TYR A 619 -5.18 14.35 -30.17
N SER A 620 -5.40 13.07 -29.84
CA SER A 620 -6.64 12.34 -30.13
C SER A 620 -6.81 11.21 -29.12
N ASN A 621 -7.68 11.44 -28.13
CA ASN A 621 -8.33 10.36 -27.39
C ASN A 621 -9.49 9.84 -28.24
N THR A 622 -9.71 8.53 -28.26
CA THR A 622 -10.98 7.94 -28.71
C THR A 622 -11.47 6.93 -27.68
N LEU A 623 -12.55 7.30 -27.00
CA LEU A 623 -13.45 6.44 -26.22
C LEU A 623 -14.47 5.77 -27.15
N LYS A 624 -15.24 4.82 -26.58
CA LYS A 624 -16.38 4.03 -27.09
C LYS A 624 -16.05 2.56 -27.38
N ASP A 625 -16.91 1.59 -27.05
CA ASP A 625 -18.15 1.56 -26.23
C ASP A 625 -18.36 0.09 -25.75
N ASP A 626 -19.36 -0.12 -24.88
CA ASP A 626 -19.83 -1.38 -24.24
C ASP A 626 -19.03 -1.88 -23.01
#